data_AF-A0A8C3NKF8-F1
#
_entry.id   AF-A0A8C3NKF8-F1
#
_cell.length_a   1.000
_cell.length_b   1.000
_cell.length_c   1.000
_cell.angle_alpha   90.00
_cell.angle_beta   90.00
_cell.angle_gamma   90.00
#
_symmetry.space_group_name_H-M   'P 1'
#
loop_
_entity.id
_entity.type
_entity.pdbx_description
1 polymer ?
#
loop_
_entity_poly.entity_id
_entity_poly.type
_entity_poly.pdbx_seq_one_letter_code
_entity_poly.pdbx_strand_id
1 'polypeptide(L)'
;MGHEPIVLRTQYRCHPALSAIANELFYGGHLIDGISQGDRAPLLEWLPTLCFYSVHGMEQIERDNSFYNMAEAHFTVKLIQSLIASGIEGADIGVITLYKSQMFKIQNLLSGVHSEAFEVKPVQVSTVDAFQGAEREIIVLSCVRTRHFGFIDSERRMNVALTRAKRHLLIVGSLPCLSRNRLWGRVIHHCRGWENGLQHASQCEQQLNDILKSYLENWEEEKQRKKKEK
;
A
#
# COMPACT_ATOMS: atom_id res chain seq x y z
N MET A 1 2.75 42.39 -0.56
CA MET A 1 1.70 41.92 0.39
C MET A 1 1.48 40.45 0.10
N GLY A 2 1.74 39.57 1.07
CA GLY A 2 1.48 38.13 0.92
C GLY A 2 0.00 37.88 1.14
N HIS A 3 -0.68 37.25 0.19
CA HIS A 3 -2.06 36.83 0.39
C HIS A 3 -2.09 35.63 1.33
N GLU A 4 -2.92 35.69 2.37
CA GLU A 4 -3.17 34.53 3.24
C GLU A 4 -4.09 33.53 2.52
N PRO A 5 -3.65 32.29 2.30
CA PRO A 5 -4.47 31.28 1.65
C PRO A 5 -5.62 30.82 2.55
N ILE A 6 -6.81 30.68 1.98
CA ILE A 6 -7.95 30.05 2.67
C ILE A 6 -7.73 28.54 2.68
N VAL A 7 -7.57 27.96 3.87
CA VAL A 7 -7.38 26.51 4.04
C VAL A 7 -8.74 25.83 4.16
N LEU A 8 -9.04 24.89 3.24
CA LEU A 8 -10.15 23.96 3.40
C LEU A 8 -9.78 22.92 4.46
N ARG A 9 -10.55 22.88 5.55
CA ARG A 9 -10.22 22.06 6.73
C ARG A 9 -10.93 20.71 6.78
N THR A 10 -12.02 20.52 6.05
CA THR A 10 -12.79 19.27 6.09
C THR A 10 -12.39 18.33 4.97
N GLN A 11 -12.03 17.09 5.31
CA GLN A 11 -11.74 16.02 4.35
C GLN A 11 -12.90 15.02 4.29
N TYR A 12 -13.24 14.54 3.09
CA TYR A 12 -14.31 13.56 2.85
C TYR A 12 -13.79 12.29 2.13
N ARG A 13 -12.47 12.14 2.00
CA ARG A 13 -11.82 11.09 1.22
C ARG A 13 -11.58 9.85 2.05
N CYS A 14 -10.72 9.94 3.06
CA CYS A 14 -10.09 8.78 3.69
C CYS A 14 -10.71 8.46 5.05
N HIS A 15 -10.66 7.19 5.44
CA HIS A 15 -11.05 6.73 6.76
C HIS A 15 -10.36 7.59 7.84
N PRO A 16 -11.05 7.98 8.94
CA PRO A 16 -10.48 8.84 9.99
C PRO A 16 -9.11 8.39 10.55
N ALA A 17 -8.88 7.07 10.60
CA ALA A 17 -7.57 6.50 10.96
C ALA A 17 -6.42 6.98 10.07
N LEU A 18 -6.67 7.11 8.76
CA LEU A 18 -5.68 7.47 7.75
C LEU A 18 -5.47 8.99 7.75
N SER A 19 -6.55 9.77 7.83
CA SER A 19 -6.47 11.24 7.89
C SER A 19 -5.76 11.70 9.16
N ALA A 20 -5.95 11.02 10.30
CA ALA A 20 -5.30 11.36 11.56
C ALA A 20 -3.77 11.42 11.47
N ILE A 21 -3.15 10.51 10.71
CA ILE A 21 -1.70 10.50 10.48
C ILE A 21 -1.26 11.78 9.78
N ALA A 22 -1.90 12.10 8.66
CA ALA A 22 -1.57 13.28 7.89
C ALA A 22 -1.89 14.56 8.68
N ASN A 23 -2.98 14.55 9.45
CA ASN A 23 -3.42 15.67 10.27
C ASN A 23 -2.39 16.05 11.34
N GLU A 24 -1.87 15.06 12.07
CA GLU A 24 -0.79 15.28 13.04
C GLU A 24 0.49 15.78 12.34
N LEU A 25 0.90 15.11 11.26
CA LEU A 25 2.22 15.34 10.67
C LEU A 25 2.30 16.63 9.84
N PHE A 26 1.22 17.04 9.18
CA PHE A 26 1.26 18.07 8.13
C PHE A 26 0.22 19.18 8.26
N TYR A 27 -0.83 18.99 9.07
CA TYR A 27 -1.92 19.98 9.20
C TYR A 27 -2.10 20.51 10.63
N GLY A 28 -1.18 20.19 11.55
CA GLY A 28 -1.18 20.72 12.92
C GLY A 28 -2.42 20.33 13.75
N GLY A 29 -3.10 19.24 13.38
CA GLY A 29 -4.35 18.83 14.02
C GLY A 29 -5.59 19.62 13.59
N HIS A 30 -5.50 20.45 12.55
CA HIS A 30 -6.60 21.32 12.10
C HIS A 30 -7.48 20.72 11.00
N LEU A 31 -7.15 19.53 10.47
CA LEU A 31 -8.01 18.79 9.55
C LEU A 31 -9.19 18.15 10.31
N ILE A 32 -10.37 18.22 9.73
CA ILE A 32 -11.64 17.69 10.27
C ILE A 32 -12.15 16.61 9.33
N ASP A 33 -12.62 15.49 9.87
CA ASP A 33 -13.25 14.45 9.06
C ASP A 33 -14.73 14.75 8.86
N GLY A 34 -15.14 14.90 7.61
CA GLY A 34 -16.55 15.03 7.21
C GLY A 34 -17.23 13.69 6.95
N ILE A 35 -16.53 12.59 7.24
CA ILE A 35 -16.99 11.20 7.09
C ILE A 35 -16.65 10.41 8.35
N SER A 36 -17.48 9.44 8.69
CA SER A 36 -17.29 8.54 9.82
C SER A 36 -16.41 7.34 9.46
N GLN A 37 -16.02 6.56 10.47
CA GLN A 37 -15.38 5.26 10.26
C GLN A 37 -16.30 4.30 9.50
N GLY A 38 -17.61 4.34 9.77
CA GLY A 38 -18.61 3.50 9.10
C GLY A 38 -18.73 3.79 7.59
N ASP A 39 -18.60 5.05 7.18
CA ASP A 39 -18.59 5.44 5.75
C ASP A 39 -17.39 4.88 4.97
N ARG A 40 -16.38 4.39 5.70
CA ARG A 40 -15.16 3.78 5.19
C ARG A 40 -14.88 2.42 5.83
N ALA A 41 -15.92 1.66 6.14
CA ALA A 41 -15.81 0.30 6.66
C ALA A 41 -14.82 -0.56 5.85
N PRO A 42 -14.09 -1.50 6.49
CA PRO A 42 -13.19 -2.41 5.80
C PRO A 42 -13.84 -3.15 4.62
N LEU A 43 -13.11 -3.32 3.52
CA LEU A 43 -13.58 -4.09 2.36
C LEU A 43 -13.54 -5.60 2.58
N LEU A 44 -12.64 -6.07 3.44
CA LEU A 44 -12.44 -7.47 3.77
C LEU A 44 -12.23 -7.58 5.29
N GLU A 45 -12.84 -8.58 5.92
CA GLU A 45 -12.71 -8.80 7.38
C GLU A 45 -11.27 -9.02 7.82
N TRP A 46 -10.49 -9.72 7.00
CA TRP A 46 -9.10 -10.03 7.32
C TRP A 46 -8.12 -8.88 7.05
N LEU A 47 -8.56 -7.83 6.35
CA LEU A 47 -7.68 -6.77 5.88
C LEU A 47 -7.68 -5.58 6.85
N PRO A 48 -6.56 -5.24 7.49
CA PRO A 48 -6.50 -4.09 8.37
C PRO A 48 -6.72 -2.77 7.61
N THR A 49 -7.41 -1.82 8.23
CA THR A 49 -7.60 -0.45 7.73
C THR A 49 -6.26 0.28 7.59
N LEU A 50 -5.38 0.12 8.57
CA LEU A 50 -4.05 0.73 8.60
C LEU A 50 -3.06 -0.30 9.10
N CYS A 51 -2.06 -0.65 8.29
CA CYS A 51 -1.04 -1.61 8.71
C CYS A 51 0.34 -1.26 8.17
N PHE A 52 1.35 -1.46 9.00
CA PHE A 52 2.75 -1.52 8.60
C PHE A 52 3.22 -2.98 8.61
N TYR A 53 3.59 -3.50 7.44
CA TYR A 53 4.23 -4.79 7.26
C TYR A 53 5.75 -4.64 7.27
N SER A 54 6.36 -5.12 8.34
CA SER A 54 7.81 -5.23 8.47
C SER A 54 8.34 -6.38 7.61
N VAL A 55 9.00 -6.04 6.52
CA VAL A 55 9.65 -7.01 5.63
C VAL A 55 11.14 -7.07 5.93
N HIS A 56 11.66 -8.29 6.08
CA HIS A 56 13.10 -8.52 6.15
C HIS A 56 13.68 -8.64 4.74
N GLY A 57 14.33 -7.58 4.28
CA GLY A 57 14.98 -7.51 2.99
C GLY A 57 16.14 -6.53 3.01
N MET A 58 16.86 -6.43 1.90
CA MET A 58 17.97 -5.48 1.73
C MET A 58 17.71 -4.59 0.52
N GLU A 59 17.92 -3.29 0.70
CA GLU A 59 17.91 -2.34 -0.41
C GLU A 59 19.08 -2.62 -1.37
N GLN A 60 18.80 -2.52 -2.66
CA GLN A 60 19.76 -2.60 -3.76
C GLN A 60 19.64 -1.33 -4.60
N ILE A 61 20.70 -1.00 -5.35
CA ILE A 61 20.78 0.21 -6.18
C ILE A 61 21.03 -0.21 -7.64
N GLU A 62 20.25 0.36 -8.56
CA GLU A 62 20.47 0.23 -10.00
C GLU A 62 21.50 1.27 -10.49
N ARG A 63 21.97 1.14 -11.74
CA ARG A 63 22.99 2.04 -12.33
C ARG A 63 22.55 3.51 -12.40
N ASP A 64 21.25 3.78 -12.38
CA ASP A 64 20.66 5.12 -12.38
C ASP A 64 20.51 5.74 -10.97
N ASN A 65 21.10 5.12 -9.95
CA ASN A 65 21.00 5.48 -8.53
C ASN A 65 19.57 5.38 -7.95
N SER A 66 18.66 4.68 -8.62
CA SER A 66 17.34 4.35 -8.07
C SER A 66 17.40 3.05 -7.26
N PHE A 67 16.67 3.01 -6.16
CA PHE A 67 16.70 1.89 -5.21
C PHE A 67 15.55 0.90 -5.44
N TYR A 68 15.77 -0.35 -5.08
CA TYR A 68 14.73 -1.36 -5.04
C TYR A 68 14.99 -2.37 -3.92
N ASN A 69 13.95 -3.09 -3.51
CA ASN A 69 14.03 -4.14 -2.52
C ASN A 69 13.13 -5.29 -2.99
N MET A 70 13.76 -6.38 -3.44
CA MET A 70 13.03 -7.52 -4.00
C MET A 70 12.16 -8.22 -2.96
N ALA A 71 12.57 -8.28 -1.69
CA ALA A 71 11.73 -8.90 -0.65
C ALA A 71 10.42 -8.11 -0.47
N GLU A 72 10.51 -6.78 -0.41
CA GLU A 72 9.33 -5.92 -0.39
C GLU A 72 8.48 -6.04 -1.67
N ALA A 73 9.13 -6.16 -2.84
CA ALA A 73 8.41 -6.30 -4.10
C ALA A 73 7.62 -7.61 -4.17
N HIS A 74 8.22 -8.75 -3.81
CA HIS A 74 7.51 -10.04 -3.75
C HIS A 74 6.38 -10.02 -2.73
N PHE A 75 6.61 -9.48 -1.54
CA PHE A 75 5.55 -9.37 -0.53
C PHE A 75 4.39 -8.48 -1.01
N THR A 76 4.71 -7.34 -1.62
CA THR A 76 3.72 -6.42 -2.20
C THR A 76 2.86 -7.12 -3.26
N VAL A 77 3.48 -7.88 -4.16
CA VAL A 77 2.78 -8.63 -5.22
C VAL A 77 1.91 -9.74 -4.61
N LYS A 78 2.43 -10.51 -3.66
CA LYS A 78 1.67 -11.55 -2.94
C LYS A 78 0.43 -10.96 -2.26
N LEU A 79 0.58 -9.81 -1.60
CA LEU A 79 -0.52 -9.08 -0.96
C LEU A 79 -1.58 -8.64 -1.99
N ILE A 80 -1.15 -8.05 -3.11
CA ILE A 80 -2.06 -7.62 -4.20
C ILE A 80 -2.82 -8.82 -4.78
N GLN A 81 -2.13 -9.91 -5.09
CA GLN A 81 -2.77 -11.12 -5.61
C GLN A 81 -3.78 -11.69 -4.61
N SER A 82 -3.48 -11.64 -3.30
CA SER A 82 -4.39 -12.12 -2.26
C SER A 82 -5.63 -11.24 -2.12
N LEU A 83 -5.49 -9.92 -2.33
CA LEU A 83 -6.63 -8.99 -2.39
C LEU A 83 -7.53 -9.32 -3.60
N ILE A 84 -6.94 -9.53 -4.77
CA ILE A 84 -7.68 -9.90 -5.99
C ILE A 84 -8.37 -11.26 -5.81
N ALA A 85 -7.66 -12.24 -5.25
CA ALA A 85 -8.19 -13.55 -4.90
C ALA A 85 -9.36 -13.49 -3.90
N SER A 86 -9.39 -12.45 -3.06
CA SER A 86 -10.49 -12.17 -2.12
C SER A 86 -11.64 -11.35 -2.74
N GLY A 87 -11.60 -11.10 -4.05
CA GLY A 87 -12.68 -10.43 -4.79
C GLY A 87 -12.50 -8.91 -4.98
N ILE A 88 -11.34 -8.34 -4.63
CA ILE A 88 -11.07 -6.92 -4.88
C ILE A 88 -10.68 -6.70 -6.34
N GLU A 89 -11.31 -5.75 -7.01
CA GLU A 89 -10.90 -5.38 -8.36
C GLU A 89 -9.52 -4.72 -8.35
N GLY A 90 -8.64 -5.09 -9.30
CA GLY A 90 -7.33 -4.45 -9.42
C GLY A 90 -7.40 -2.93 -9.61
N ALA A 91 -8.49 -2.42 -10.19
CA ALA A 91 -8.74 -0.99 -10.34
C ALA A 91 -8.90 -0.24 -9.00
N ASP A 92 -9.29 -0.92 -7.92
CA ASP A 92 -9.45 -0.36 -6.57
C ASP A 92 -8.15 -0.36 -5.76
N ILE A 93 -7.08 -0.93 -6.33
CA ILE A 93 -5.76 -1.06 -5.71
C ILE A 93 -4.78 -0.11 -6.39
N GLY A 94 -4.06 0.67 -5.58
CA GLY A 94 -2.92 1.46 -6.02
C GLY A 94 -1.66 1.07 -5.28
N VAL A 95 -0.53 1.06 -5.97
CA VAL A 95 0.80 0.88 -5.38
C VAL A 95 1.61 2.15 -5.59
N ILE A 96 2.14 2.67 -4.49
CA ILE A 96 2.98 3.85 -4.47
C ILE A 96 4.36 3.47 -3.97
N THR A 97 5.40 3.94 -4.65
CA THR A 97 6.78 3.87 -4.16
C THR A 97 7.51 5.17 -4.50
N LEU A 98 8.61 5.46 -3.81
CA LEU A 98 9.45 6.63 -4.11
C LEU A 98 10.49 6.36 -5.19
N TYR A 99 10.68 5.09 -5.57
CA TYR A 99 11.79 4.67 -6.44
C TYR A 99 11.28 4.04 -7.73
N LYS A 100 11.74 4.56 -8.87
CA LYS A 100 11.35 4.06 -10.20
C LYS A 100 11.72 2.59 -10.40
N SER A 101 12.89 2.18 -9.90
CA SER A 101 13.33 0.78 -10.01
C SER A 101 12.38 -0.15 -9.27
N GLN A 102 11.94 0.20 -8.06
CA GLN A 102 10.95 -0.57 -7.31
C GLN A 102 9.61 -0.66 -8.06
N MET A 103 9.14 0.45 -8.63
CA MET A 103 7.92 0.49 -9.45
C MET A 103 8.00 -0.53 -10.60
N PHE A 104 9.11 -0.52 -11.35
CA PHE A 104 9.31 -1.47 -12.45
C PHE A 104 9.41 -2.92 -11.97
N LYS A 105 10.10 -3.21 -10.85
CA LYS A 105 10.16 -4.58 -10.31
C LYS A 105 8.76 -5.09 -9.95
N ILE A 106 7.93 -4.28 -9.31
CA ILE A 106 6.56 -4.65 -8.95
C ILE A 106 5.70 -4.86 -10.20
N GLN A 107 5.78 -3.95 -11.18
CA GLN A 107 5.06 -4.10 -12.45
C GLN A 107 5.45 -5.39 -13.18
N ASN A 108 6.75 -5.69 -13.29
CA ASN A 108 7.24 -6.89 -13.96
C ASN A 108 6.78 -8.17 -13.24
N LEU A 109 6.75 -8.17 -11.90
CA LEU A 109 6.26 -9.31 -11.11
C LEU A 109 4.75 -9.51 -11.27
N LEU A 110 3.96 -8.44 -11.36
CA LEU A 110 2.51 -8.53 -11.61
C LEU A 110 2.20 -9.07 -13.01
N SER A 111 3.03 -8.75 -14.01
CA SER A 111 2.92 -9.28 -15.37
C SER A 111 3.51 -10.70 -15.54
N GLY A 112 3.92 -11.34 -14.44
CA GLY A 112 4.58 -12.65 -14.44
C GLY A 112 3.62 -13.83 -14.57
N VAL A 113 4.11 -15.02 -14.22
CA VAL A 113 3.35 -16.29 -14.28
C VAL A 113 2.07 -16.19 -13.44
N HIS A 114 0.96 -16.67 -14.02
CA HIS A 114 -0.43 -16.55 -13.52
C HIS A 114 -1.10 -15.19 -13.70
N SER A 115 -0.56 -14.25 -14.50
CA SER A 115 -1.25 -12.99 -14.81
C SER A 115 -2.69 -13.21 -15.30
N GLU A 116 -2.92 -14.22 -16.16
CA GLU A 116 -4.26 -14.61 -16.65
C GLU A 116 -5.25 -14.93 -15.52
N ALA A 117 -4.77 -15.44 -14.38
CA ALA A 117 -5.63 -15.77 -13.24
C ALA A 117 -6.04 -14.52 -12.45
N PHE A 118 -5.23 -13.45 -12.47
CA PHE A 118 -5.47 -12.23 -11.69
C PHE A 118 -5.92 -11.04 -12.57
N GLU A 119 -6.12 -11.26 -13.88
CA GLU A 119 -6.49 -10.25 -14.88
C GLU A 119 -8.01 -10.00 -14.92
N VAL A 120 -8.51 -9.10 -14.06
CA VAL A 120 -9.86 -8.50 -14.21
C VAL A 120 -9.76 -7.04 -14.65
N LYS A 121 -8.89 -6.24 -14.02
CA LYS A 121 -8.50 -4.86 -14.39
C LYS A 121 -7.09 -4.56 -13.83
N PRO A 122 -6.26 -3.72 -14.49
CA PRO A 122 -4.87 -3.52 -14.08
C PRO A 122 -4.74 -2.69 -12.79
N VAL A 123 -3.85 -3.13 -11.90
CA VAL A 123 -3.44 -2.40 -10.69
C VAL A 123 -2.56 -1.21 -11.07
N GLN A 124 -2.85 -0.02 -10.54
CA GLN A 124 -2.02 1.17 -10.78
C GLN A 124 -0.75 1.11 -9.92
N VAL A 125 0.41 0.85 -10.53
CA VAL A 125 1.72 0.94 -9.86
C VAL A 125 2.46 2.16 -10.38
N SER A 126 2.77 3.12 -9.51
CA SER A 126 3.50 4.32 -9.93
C SER A 126 4.32 4.96 -8.81
N THR A 127 5.16 5.92 -9.17
CA THR A 127 5.85 6.75 -8.17
C THR A 127 4.89 7.74 -7.51
N VAL A 128 5.24 8.24 -6.32
CA VAL A 128 4.41 9.24 -5.62
C VAL A 128 4.08 10.48 -6.45
N ASP A 129 5.06 10.95 -7.25
CA ASP A 129 4.88 12.14 -8.09
C ASP A 129 3.89 11.86 -9.23
N ALA A 130 3.88 10.64 -9.76
CA ALA A 130 2.97 10.19 -10.82
C ALA A 130 1.57 9.79 -10.31
N PHE A 131 1.41 9.55 -9.01
CA PHE A 131 0.11 9.23 -8.39
C PHE A 131 -0.69 10.50 -7.99
N GLN A 132 -0.15 11.70 -8.22
CA GLN A 132 -0.81 12.94 -7.77
C GLN A 132 -2.19 13.12 -8.45
N GLY A 133 -3.24 13.29 -7.64
CA GLY A 133 -4.62 13.48 -8.12
C GLY A 133 -5.43 12.20 -8.28
N ALA A 134 -4.81 11.02 -8.23
CA ALA A 134 -5.49 9.74 -8.14
C ALA A 134 -5.81 9.38 -6.68
N GLU A 135 -6.82 8.54 -6.48
CA GLU A 135 -7.20 7.93 -5.19
C GLU A 135 -7.67 6.51 -5.45
N ARG A 136 -7.54 5.64 -4.44
CA ARG A 136 -7.93 4.21 -4.51
C ARG A 136 -8.53 3.77 -3.19
N GLU A 137 -9.35 2.72 -3.23
CA GLU A 137 -9.88 2.14 -2.00
C GLU A 137 -8.75 1.59 -1.13
N ILE A 138 -7.77 0.94 -1.76
CA ILE A 138 -6.59 0.36 -1.12
C ILE A 138 -5.31 0.99 -1.71
N ILE A 139 -4.41 1.45 -0.85
CA ILE A 139 -3.04 1.82 -1.24
C ILE A 139 -2.04 0.92 -0.54
N VAL A 140 -1.14 0.34 -1.34
CA VAL A 140 0.08 -0.30 -0.85
C VAL A 140 1.27 0.66 -1.05
N LEU A 141 1.94 1.04 0.04
CA LEU A 141 3.07 1.96 0.02
C LEU A 141 4.38 1.21 0.28
N SER A 142 5.20 0.99 -0.75
CA SER A 142 6.51 0.33 -0.62
C SER A 142 7.64 1.33 -0.39
N CYS A 143 8.31 1.18 0.75
CA CYS A 143 9.29 2.15 1.27
C CYS A 143 10.72 1.87 0.84
N VAL A 144 11.07 0.61 0.50
CA VAL A 144 12.34 0.13 -0.05
C VAL A 144 13.53 0.16 0.92
N ARG A 145 13.67 1.25 1.67
CA ARG A 145 14.90 1.58 2.41
C ARG A 145 15.09 0.75 3.66
N THR A 146 16.34 0.34 3.88
CA THR A 146 16.81 -0.55 4.95
C THR A 146 18.03 0.01 5.69
N ARG A 147 18.75 0.99 5.12
CA ARG A 147 19.99 1.54 5.71
C ARG A 147 19.94 3.04 5.96
N HIS A 148 19.60 3.83 4.94
CA HIS A 148 19.55 5.29 5.03
C HIS A 148 18.19 5.82 4.59
N PHE A 149 17.77 6.95 5.16
CA PHE A 149 16.46 7.54 4.89
C PHE A 149 16.36 8.15 3.48
N GLY A 150 17.43 8.79 2.96
CA GLY A 150 17.43 9.40 1.64
C GLY A 150 16.22 10.31 1.39
N PHE A 151 15.60 10.23 0.20
CA PHE A 151 14.43 11.04 -0.18
C PHE A 151 13.11 10.69 0.53
N ILE A 152 13.11 9.75 1.48
CA ILE A 152 11.90 9.34 2.21
C ILE A 152 11.40 10.42 3.19
N ASP A 153 12.21 11.46 3.42
CA ASP A 153 11.96 12.58 4.33
C ASP A 153 11.20 13.75 3.70
N SER A 154 10.79 13.63 2.43
CA SER A 154 9.97 14.65 1.79
C SER A 154 8.56 14.66 2.39
N GLU A 155 8.31 15.59 3.33
CA GLU A 155 7.00 15.79 3.98
C GLU A 155 5.87 15.90 2.95
N ARG A 156 6.09 16.63 1.85
CA ARG A 156 5.09 16.76 0.77
C ARG A 156 4.76 15.41 0.12
N ARG A 157 5.78 14.62 -0.26
CA ARG A 157 5.57 13.31 -0.89
C ARG A 157 4.92 12.32 0.09
N MET A 158 5.33 12.36 1.34
CA MET A 158 4.75 11.55 2.39
C MET A 158 3.27 11.88 2.62
N ASN A 159 2.91 13.17 2.72
CA ASN A 159 1.52 13.61 2.80
C ASN A 159 0.70 13.13 1.60
N VAL A 160 1.24 13.26 0.38
CA VAL A 160 0.56 12.73 -0.82
C VAL A 160 0.32 11.23 -0.67
N ALA A 161 1.38 10.44 -0.43
CA ALA A 161 1.30 8.98 -0.37
C ALA A 161 0.32 8.47 0.70
N LEU A 162 0.36 9.04 1.91
CA LEU A 162 -0.50 8.64 3.03
C LEU A 162 -1.98 9.02 2.82
N THR A 163 -2.28 10.00 1.97
CA THR A 163 -3.64 10.50 1.74
C THR A 163 -4.28 10.00 0.45
N ARG A 164 -3.66 9.03 -0.25
CA ARG A 164 -4.21 8.44 -1.49
C ARG A 164 -5.24 7.34 -1.24
N ALA A 165 -5.20 6.69 -0.08
CA ALA A 165 -6.12 5.62 0.29
C ALA A 165 -7.45 6.17 0.79
N LYS A 166 -8.56 5.54 0.40
CA LYS A 166 -9.89 5.82 0.99
C LYS A 166 -10.16 4.96 2.21
N ARG A 167 -9.90 3.65 2.14
CA ARG A 167 -10.24 2.70 3.21
C ARG A 167 -8.99 2.06 3.82
N HIS A 168 -8.10 1.54 2.99
CA HIS A 168 -6.96 0.75 3.45
C HIS A 168 -5.63 1.36 3.05
N LEU A 169 -4.75 1.58 4.05
CA LEU A 169 -3.37 1.97 3.84
C LEU A 169 -2.43 0.89 4.38
N LEU A 170 -1.76 0.20 3.46
CA LEU A 170 -0.89 -0.93 3.75
C LEU A 170 0.56 -0.53 3.43
N ILE A 171 1.37 -0.30 4.45
CA ILE A 171 2.75 0.18 4.31
C ILE A 171 3.68 -1.01 4.38
N VAL A 172 4.56 -1.16 3.39
CA VAL A 172 5.55 -2.23 3.30
C VAL A 172 6.93 -1.62 3.45
N GLY A 173 7.72 -2.08 4.43
CA GLY A 173 9.04 -1.51 4.65
C GLY A 173 9.86 -2.19 5.74
N SER A 174 11.06 -1.67 5.95
CA SER A 174 11.95 -2.10 7.02
C SER A 174 11.63 -1.40 8.34
N LEU A 175 11.02 -2.11 9.30
CA LEU A 175 10.75 -1.57 10.64
C LEU A 175 12.04 -1.08 11.36
N PRO A 176 13.17 -1.83 11.37
CA PRO A 176 14.39 -1.38 12.03
C PRO A 176 14.98 -0.09 11.44
N CYS A 177 14.80 0.12 10.13
CA CYS A 177 15.23 1.35 9.48
C CYS A 177 14.25 2.48 9.79
N LEU A 178 12.98 2.34 9.37
CA LEU A 178 12.01 3.44 9.35
C LEU A 178 11.57 3.91 10.74
N SER A 179 11.62 3.06 11.76
CA SER A 179 11.34 3.47 13.15
C SER A 179 12.32 4.50 13.71
N ARG A 180 13.54 4.58 13.15
CA ARG A 180 14.57 5.56 13.55
C ARG A 180 14.38 6.92 12.87
N ASN A 181 13.49 7.01 11.90
CA ASN A 181 13.16 8.27 11.24
C ASN A 181 12.11 9.06 12.03
N ARG A 182 12.25 10.39 12.08
CA ARG A 182 11.32 11.26 12.82
C ARG A 182 9.87 11.13 12.35
N LEU A 183 9.63 11.15 11.04
CA LEU A 183 8.28 11.13 10.48
C LEU A 183 7.73 9.71 10.40
N TRP A 184 8.51 8.76 9.87
CA TRP A 184 8.06 7.38 9.74
C TRP A 184 7.89 6.69 11.10
N GLY A 185 8.70 7.03 12.10
CA GLY A 185 8.49 6.56 13.47
C GLY A 185 7.11 6.93 14.02
N ARG A 186 6.59 8.12 13.66
CA ARG A 186 5.23 8.56 14.03
C ARG A 186 4.16 7.82 13.24
N VAL A 187 4.35 7.60 11.93
CA VAL A 187 3.44 6.75 11.14
C VAL A 187 3.35 5.34 11.73
N ILE A 188 4.49 4.73 12.05
CA ILE A 188 4.53 3.39 12.66
C ILE A 188 3.85 3.39 14.03
N HIS A 189 3.99 4.46 14.81
CA HIS A 189 3.27 4.62 16.07
C HIS A 189 1.76 4.66 15.88
N HIS A 190 1.26 5.41 14.88
CA HIS A 190 -0.16 5.38 14.50
C HIS A 190 -0.60 3.96 14.14
N CYS A 191 0.16 3.27 13.28
CA CYS A 191 -0.18 1.91 12.88
C CYS A 191 -0.25 0.96 14.09
N ARG A 192 0.66 1.07 15.06
CA ARG A 192 0.63 0.26 16.31
C ARG A 192 -0.60 0.50 17.18
N GLY A 193 -1.26 1.66 17.06
CA GLY A 193 -2.48 1.97 17.79
C GLY A 193 -3.72 1.25 17.26
N TRP A 194 -3.63 0.59 16.11
CA TRP A 194 -4.72 -0.14 15.47
C TRP A 194 -4.54 -1.65 15.61
N GLU A 195 -5.66 -2.36 15.70
CA GLU A 195 -5.68 -3.82 15.68
C GLU A 195 -4.99 -4.33 14.41
N ASN A 196 -4.07 -5.29 14.57
CA ASN A 196 -3.25 -5.85 13.49
C ASN A 196 -2.48 -4.79 12.68
N GLY A 197 -2.26 -3.59 13.22
CA GLY A 197 -1.65 -2.48 12.49
C GLY A 197 -0.12 -2.51 12.42
N LEU A 198 0.55 -3.41 13.14
CA LEU A 198 1.97 -3.71 12.91
C LEU A 198 2.18 -5.21 12.85
N GLN A 199 2.66 -5.70 11.70
CA GLN A 199 2.87 -7.12 11.46
C GLN A 199 4.24 -7.35 10.82
N HIS A 200 4.85 -8.50 11.09
CA HIS A 200 5.95 -8.99 10.28
C HIS A 200 5.38 -9.74 9.07
N ALA A 201 5.99 -9.55 7.90
CA ALA A 201 5.54 -10.22 6.67
C ALA A 201 5.46 -11.75 6.81
N SER A 202 6.35 -12.35 7.61
CA SER A 202 6.35 -13.78 7.93
C SER A 202 5.13 -14.24 8.75
N GLN A 203 4.49 -13.35 9.51
CA GLN A 203 3.33 -13.69 10.34
C GLN A 203 2.05 -13.85 9.49
N CYS A 204 1.89 -13.05 8.44
CA CYS A 204 0.75 -13.13 7.53
C CYS A 204 1.00 -14.03 6.31
N GLU A 205 2.23 -14.52 6.12
CA GLU A 205 2.60 -15.27 4.92
C GLU A 205 1.74 -16.53 4.71
N GLN A 206 1.49 -17.30 5.77
CA GLN A 206 0.67 -18.52 5.68
C GLN A 206 -0.74 -18.19 5.21
N GLN A 207 -1.38 -17.19 5.83
CA GLN A 207 -2.72 -16.76 5.47
C GLN A 207 -2.81 -16.32 4.00
N LEU A 208 -1.85 -15.52 3.53
CA LEU A 208 -1.81 -15.09 2.12
C LEU A 208 -1.63 -16.30 1.18
N ASN A 209 -0.77 -17.25 1.54
CA ASN A 209 -0.58 -18.47 0.75
C ASN A 209 -1.86 -19.31 0.69
N ASP A 210 -2.61 -19.43 1.78
CA ASP A 210 -3.86 -20.20 1.82
C ASP A 210 -4.95 -19.57 0.95
N ILE A 211 -5.09 -18.23 0.98
CA ILE A 211 -5.99 -17.47 0.09
C ILE A 211 -5.63 -17.75 -1.38
N LEU A 212 -4.35 -17.61 -1.73
CA LEU A 212 -3.90 -17.79 -3.11
C LEU A 212 -4.06 -19.23 -3.58
N LYS A 213 -3.76 -20.21 -2.73
CA LYS A 213 -3.91 -21.62 -3.05
C LYS A 213 -5.37 -21.96 -3.36
N SER A 214 -6.29 -21.57 -2.47
CA SER A 214 -7.72 -21.81 -2.69
C SER A 214 -8.24 -21.14 -3.97
N TYR A 215 -7.79 -19.91 -4.25
CA TYR A 215 -8.17 -19.20 -5.47
C TYR A 215 -7.68 -19.88 -6.75
N LEU A 216 -6.41 -20.31 -6.77
CA LEU A 216 -5.81 -20.95 -7.95
C LEU A 216 -6.42 -22.33 -8.21
N GLU A 217 -6.68 -23.12 -7.17
CA GLU A 217 -7.38 -24.42 -7.30
C GLU A 217 -8.75 -24.22 -7.97
N ASN A 218 -9.55 -23.27 -7.47
CA ASN A 218 -10.86 -22.95 -8.05
C ASN A 218 -10.75 -22.47 -9.52
N TRP A 219 -9.77 -21.62 -9.82
CA TRP A 219 -9.56 -21.10 -11.18
C TRP A 219 -9.16 -22.21 -12.16
N GLU A 220 -8.29 -23.13 -11.74
CA GLU A 220 -7.88 -24.28 -12.56
C GLU A 220 -9.06 -25.20 -12.85
N GLU A 221 -9.89 -25.51 -11.85
CA GLU A 221 -11.11 -26.31 -12.01
C GLU A 221 -12.08 -25.68 -13.02
N GLU A 222 -12.31 -24.36 -12.92
CA GLU A 222 -13.15 -23.65 -13.89
C GLU A 222 -12.57 -23.66 -15.31
N LYS A 223 -11.25 -23.47 -15.44
CA LYS A 223 -10.56 -23.50 -16.74
C LYS A 223 -10.67 -24.89 -17.38
N GLN A 224 -10.58 -25.96 -16.59
CA GLN A 224 -10.77 -27.32 -17.08
C GLN A 224 -12.23 -27.61 -17.45
N ARG A 225 -13.21 -27.13 -16.66
CA ARG A 225 -14.64 -27.28 -16.99
C ARG A 225 -14.98 -26.60 -18.32
N LYS A 226 -14.54 -25.35 -18.51
CA LYS A 226 -14.74 -24.59 -19.76
C LYS A 226 -14.06 -25.23 -20.99
N LYS A 227 -13.00 -26.03 -20.79
CA LYS A 227 -12.36 -26.81 -21.86
C LYS A 227 -13.11 -28.09 -22.23
N LYS A 228 -13.80 -28.72 -21.28
CA LYS A 228 -14.60 -29.94 -21.51
C LYS A 228 -15.95 -29.63 -22.18
N GLU A 229 -16.45 -28.41 -22.03
CA GLU A 229 -17.71 -27.93 -22.62
C GLU A 229 -17.56 -27.36 -24.05
N LYS A 230 -16.32 -27.29 -24.58
CA LYS A 230 -15.99 -26.84 -25.94
C LYS A 230 -15.54 -28.02 -26.80
#